data_AF-A0A432T624-F1
#
_entry.id   AF-A0A432T624-F1
#
_cell.length_a   1.000
_cell.length_b   1.000
_cell.length_c   1.000
_cell.angle_alpha   90.00
_cell.angle_beta   90.00
_cell.angle_gamma   90.00
#
_symmetry.space_group_name_H-M   'P 1'
#
loop_
_entity.id
_entity.type
_entity.pdbx_description
1 polymer ?
#
loop_
_entity_poly.entity_id
_entity_poly.type
_entity_poly.pdbx_seq_one_letter_code
_entity_poly.pdbx_strand_id
1 'polypeptide(L)'
;MYQMRKTYAYAHSSIAFDFEQTIERFFVEEIPLFRFSDKGSNLILKIKKTDMSTFKLITVIAKATGLEQRDIGYAGLKDKNATTIQYISIPKNHERELIANLTTEKIEILEKKYSKFPIKIGQLKGNKFAIILHDVSLEASKKIKEVAQQMAEHGIPNYYGYQRFGEDSKSFEQGRDIAHSGKKLKGAKEKLLVSAYQSYLYNNWLSSRVHISSTVQKNSVEEGATLRGLLYLTILMSWSMY
;
A
#
# COMPACT_ATOMS: atom_id res chain seq x y z
N MET A 1 -15.90 7.62 -17.42
CA MET A 1 -15.17 7.07 -16.25
C MET A 1 -15.23 8.11 -15.13
N TYR A 2 -15.55 7.72 -13.90
CA TYR A 2 -15.42 8.63 -12.76
C TYR A 2 -13.94 8.97 -12.59
N GLN A 3 -13.54 10.20 -12.96
CA GLN A 3 -12.19 10.69 -12.76
C GLN A 3 -12.25 11.66 -11.59
N MET A 4 -11.94 11.13 -10.40
CA MET A 4 -11.85 11.94 -9.18
C MET A 4 -10.88 13.11 -9.45
N ARG A 5 -11.36 14.35 -9.30
CA ARG A 5 -10.49 15.53 -9.31
C ARG A 5 -9.64 15.49 -8.03
N LYS A 6 -8.46 14.87 -8.13
CA LYS A 6 -7.48 14.88 -7.06
C LYS A 6 -6.95 16.30 -6.91
N THR A 7 -7.10 16.88 -5.72
CA THR A 7 -6.41 18.12 -5.39
C THR A 7 -4.98 17.77 -5.01
N TYR A 8 -4.03 18.30 -5.78
CA TYR A 8 -2.60 18.16 -5.51
C TYR A 8 -2.20 19.13 -4.39
N ALA A 9 -1.40 18.66 -3.44
CA ALA A 9 -0.90 19.52 -2.36
C ALA A 9 0.24 20.45 -2.80
N TYR A 10 1.00 20.03 -3.81
CA TYR A 10 2.17 20.76 -4.30
C TYR A 10 1.88 21.34 -5.68
N ALA A 11 2.05 22.65 -5.81
CA ALA A 11 1.87 23.35 -7.07
C ALA A 11 3.18 23.32 -7.86
N HIS A 12 3.21 22.55 -8.94
CA HIS A 12 4.31 22.57 -9.91
C HIS A 12 3.76 22.36 -11.32
N SER A 13 4.53 22.77 -12.34
CA SER A 13 4.22 22.42 -13.73
C SER A 13 4.35 20.91 -13.94
N SER A 14 3.61 20.36 -14.90
CA SER A 14 3.75 18.94 -15.27
C SER A 14 5.22 18.61 -15.51
N ILE A 15 5.67 17.50 -14.94
CA ILE A 15 7.03 17.01 -15.12
C ILE A 15 6.94 15.81 -16.04
N ALA A 16 7.61 15.88 -17.19
CA ALA A 16 7.68 14.77 -18.13
C ALA A 16 8.67 13.72 -17.61
N PHE A 17 8.20 12.48 -17.54
CA PHE A 17 8.99 11.28 -17.28
C PHE A 17 8.20 10.07 -17.80
N ASP A 18 8.89 8.99 -18.12
CA ASP A 18 8.30 7.69 -18.37
C ASP A 18 8.31 6.85 -17.09
N PHE A 19 7.17 6.23 -16.78
CA PHE A 19 7.04 5.27 -15.69
C PHE A 19 6.16 4.11 -16.10
N GLU A 20 6.75 2.92 -15.97
CA GLU A 20 6.06 1.65 -16.11
C GLU A 20 6.39 0.77 -14.90
N GLN A 21 5.37 0.11 -14.34
CA GLN A 21 5.55 -0.81 -13.24
C GLN A 21 6.04 -2.17 -13.77
N THR A 22 7.36 -2.35 -13.81
CA THR A 22 8.03 -3.60 -14.19
C THR A 22 8.93 -4.14 -13.08
N ILE A 23 9.42 -5.38 -13.22
CA ILE A 23 10.33 -5.98 -12.24
C ILE A 23 11.69 -5.25 -12.13
N GLU A 24 12.11 -4.57 -13.18
CA GLU A 24 13.36 -3.81 -13.27
C GLU A 24 13.23 -2.38 -12.77
N ARG A 25 12.00 -1.84 -12.69
CA ARG A 25 11.75 -0.43 -12.36
C ARG A 25 11.01 -0.20 -11.06
N PHE A 26 10.36 -1.22 -10.51
CA PHE A 26 9.57 -1.12 -9.28
C PHE A 26 10.04 -2.10 -8.23
N PHE A 27 10.70 -1.56 -7.20
CA PHE A 27 11.27 -2.33 -6.10
C PHE A 27 10.54 -2.03 -4.80
N VAL A 28 10.19 -3.08 -4.07
CA VAL A 28 9.47 -2.97 -2.79
C VAL A 28 10.17 -3.81 -1.74
N GLU A 29 10.62 -3.21 -0.65
CA GLU A 29 11.16 -3.92 0.51
C GLU A 29 10.24 -3.74 1.71
N GLU A 30 9.77 -4.86 2.26
CA GLU A 30 8.96 -4.87 3.47
C GLU A 30 9.78 -4.46 4.70
N ILE A 31 9.21 -3.57 5.51
CA ILE A 31 9.76 -3.20 6.81
C ILE A 31 8.95 -3.95 7.87
N PRO A 32 9.56 -4.92 8.59
CA PRO A 32 8.82 -5.74 9.54
C PRO A 32 8.37 -4.89 10.74
N LEU A 33 7.24 -5.26 11.34
CA LEU A 33 6.72 -4.54 12.52
C LEU A 33 7.62 -4.73 13.75
N PHE A 34 8.29 -5.88 13.84
CA PHE A 34 9.17 -6.24 14.94
C PHE A 34 10.51 -6.76 14.39
N ARG A 35 11.57 -6.65 15.20
CA ARG A 35 12.83 -7.34 14.91
C ARG A 35 12.68 -8.83 15.20
N PHE A 36 13.19 -9.67 14.31
CA PHE A 36 13.25 -11.10 14.53
C PHE A 36 14.46 -11.47 15.40
N SER A 37 14.39 -12.63 16.06
CA SER A 37 15.44 -13.14 16.93
C SER A 37 16.25 -14.23 16.21
N ASP A 38 17.26 -14.78 16.88
CA ASP A 38 17.99 -15.97 16.42
C ASP A 38 17.48 -17.27 17.08
N LYS A 39 16.36 -17.21 17.82
CA LYS A 39 15.76 -18.36 18.53
C LYS A 39 14.24 -18.40 18.37
N GLY A 40 13.68 -19.58 18.12
CA GLY A 40 12.24 -19.76 18.01
C GLY A 40 11.85 -21.05 17.29
N SER A 41 10.56 -21.37 17.35
CA SER A 41 9.97 -22.52 16.67
C SER A 41 9.57 -22.23 15.22
N ASN A 42 9.57 -20.95 14.80
CA ASN A 42 9.29 -20.53 13.44
C ASN A 42 10.57 -20.01 12.79
N LEU A 43 10.86 -20.51 11.58
CA LEU A 43 11.87 -19.97 10.68
C LEU A 43 11.27 -18.76 9.96
N ILE A 44 11.98 -17.65 9.99
CA ILE A 44 11.65 -16.42 9.29
C ILE A 44 12.63 -16.26 8.13
N LEU A 45 12.09 -16.10 6.92
CA LEU A 45 12.84 -15.98 5.69
C LEU A 45 12.61 -14.60 5.10
N LYS A 46 13.69 -13.84 4.92
CA LYS A 46 13.67 -12.63 4.07
C LYS A 46 13.81 -13.09 2.64
N ILE A 47 12.72 -13.03 1.87
CA ILE A 47 12.67 -13.55 0.51
C ILE A 47 12.57 -12.40 -0.47
N LYS A 48 13.47 -12.37 -1.45
CA LYS A 48 13.32 -11.60 -2.67
C LYS A 48 12.61 -12.47 -3.71
N LYS A 49 11.54 -11.93 -4.31
CA LYS A 49 10.81 -12.54 -5.43
C LYS A 49 10.75 -11.60 -6.62
N THR A 50 10.73 -12.16 -7.82
CA THR A 50 10.54 -11.43 -9.09
C THR A 50 9.44 -12.09 -9.92
N ASP A 51 8.65 -11.28 -10.64
CA ASP A 51 7.57 -11.74 -11.55
C ASP A 51 6.65 -12.81 -10.92
N MET A 52 6.27 -12.61 -9.66
CA MET A 52 5.51 -13.58 -8.89
C MET A 52 4.63 -12.88 -7.86
N SER A 53 3.36 -13.27 -7.75
CA SER A 53 2.49 -12.80 -6.67
C SER A 53 2.85 -13.47 -5.35
N THR A 54 2.48 -12.85 -4.22
CA THR A 54 2.67 -13.47 -2.90
C THR A 54 1.96 -14.84 -2.81
N PHE A 55 0.74 -15.00 -3.33
CA PHE A 55 0.07 -16.31 -3.32
C PHE A 55 0.82 -17.39 -4.10
N LYS A 56 1.45 -17.03 -5.23
CA LYS A 56 2.26 -17.98 -5.99
C LYS A 56 3.53 -18.35 -5.21
N LEU A 57 4.17 -17.40 -4.53
CA LEU A 57 5.28 -17.67 -3.61
C LEU A 57 4.87 -18.67 -2.51
N ILE A 58 3.74 -18.44 -1.85
CA ILE A 58 3.20 -19.36 -0.82
C ILE A 58 2.97 -20.75 -1.40
N THR A 59 2.42 -20.85 -2.61
CA THR A 59 2.21 -22.14 -3.29
C THR A 59 3.53 -22.87 -3.56
N VAL A 60 4.58 -22.15 -3.96
CA VAL A 60 5.91 -22.73 -4.21
C VAL A 60 6.53 -23.22 -2.90
N ILE A 61 6.46 -22.43 -1.83
CA ILE A 61 6.98 -22.81 -0.51
C ILE A 61 6.23 -24.02 0.05
N ALA A 62 4.90 -24.05 -0.06
CA ALA A 62 4.07 -25.18 0.36
C ALA A 62 4.50 -26.48 -0.33
N LYS A 63 4.69 -26.45 -1.65
CA LYS A 63 5.17 -27.61 -2.42
C LYS A 63 6.57 -28.06 -2.00
N ALA A 64 7.48 -27.12 -1.78
CA ALA A 64 8.86 -27.44 -1.38
C ALA A 64 8.95 -28.05 0.03
N THR A 65 8.03 -27.67 0.93
CA THR A 65 8.07 -28.05 2.35
C THR A 65 7.09 -29.17 2.73
N GLY A 66 6.10 -29.46 1.89
CA GLY A 66 4.96 -30.32 2.22
C GLY A 66 3.94 -29.68 3.17
N LEU A 67 4.06 -28.38 3.44
CA LEU A 67 3.14 -27.65 4.33
C LEU A 67 1.83 -27.28 3.62
N GLU A 68 0.76 -27.17 4.41
CA GLU A 68 -0.45 -26.50 3.98
C GLU A 68 -0.23 -24.99 3.90
N GLN A 69 -0.89 -24.31 2.96
CA GLN A 69 -0.70 -22.85 2.78
C GLN A 69 -1.03 -22.02 4.03
N ARG A 70 -1.94 -22.53 4.89
CA ARG A 70 -2.34 -21.90 6.15
C ARG A 70 -1.21 -21.86 7.20
N ASP A 71 -0.23 -22.74 7.07
CA ASP A 71 0.90 -22.85 8.00
C ASP A 71 2.07 -21.93 7.58
N ILE A 72 1.92 -21.21 6.46
CA ILE A 72 2.90 -20.28 5.92
C ILE A 72 2.43 -18.85 6.20
N GLY A 73 3.12 -18.18 7.11
CA GLY A 73 2.79 -16.82 7.53
C GLY A 73 3.43 -15.74 6.65
N TYR A 74 2.72 -14.64 6.45
CA TYR A 74 3.17 -13.43 5.74
C TYR A 74 2.39 -12.21 6.23
N ALA A 75 2.97 -11.01 6.10
CA ALA A 75 2.37 -9.80 6.66
C ALA A 75 1.40 -9.10 5.67
N GLY A 76 1.64 -9.22 4.38
CA GLY A 76 0.78 -8.64 3.36
C GLY A 76 1.12 -9.13 1.95
N LEU A 77 0.25 -8.80 1.01
CA LEU A 77 0.48 -9.09 -0.40
C LEU A 77 1.46 -8.08 -0.99
N LYS A 78 2.20 -8.51 -2.02
CA LYS A 78 3.14 -7.71 -2.80
C LYS A 78 2.89 -7.91 -4.28
N ASP A 79 3.17 -6.87 -5.04
CA ASP A 79 2.96 -6.82 -6.49
C ASP A 79 3.66 -7.96 -7.23
N LYS A 80 3.02 -8.46 -8.29
CA LYS A 80 3.61 -9.45 -9.20
C LYS A 80 4.64 -8.77 -10.11
N ASN A 81 4.27 -7.63 -10.70
CA ASN A 81 5.06 -6.88 -11.67
C ASN A 81 6.06 -5.96 -10.95
N ALA A 82 6.87 -6.54 -10.07
CA ALA A 82 7.83 -5.84 -9.23
C ALA A 82 8.91 -6.81 -8.73
N THR A 83 10.09 -6.29 -8.39
CA THR A 83 11.05 -7.00 -7.56
C THR A 83 10.74 -6.69 -6.11
N THR A 84 10.35 -7.70 -5.32
CA THR A 84 9.87 -7.45 -3.96
C THR A 84 10.59 -8.29 -2.94
N ILE A 85 10.98 -7.68 -1.83
CA ILE A 85 11.52 -8.33 -0.64
C ILE A 85 10.42 -8.34 0.43
N GLN A 86 10.08 -9.52 0.93
CA GLN A 86 9.07 -9.70 1.97
C GLN A 86 9.48 -10.80 2.95
N TYR A 87 8.89 -10.81 4.14
CA TYR A 87 9.14 -11.84 5.14
C TYR A 87 8.09 -12.95 5.06
N ILE A 88 8.55 -14.19 5.04
CA ILE A 88 7.74 -15.39 5.15
C ILE A 88 8.13 -16.13 6.43
N SER A 89 7.15 -16.68 7.15
CA SER A 89 7.40 -17.60 8.26
C SER A 89 6.90 -19.00 7.97
N ILE A 90 7.71 -20.01 8.29
CA ILE A 90 7.30 -21.42 8.29
C ILE A 90 7.74 -22.09 9.61
N PRO A 91 7.15 -23.24 9.99
CA PRO A 91 7.67 -24.04 11.09
C PRO A 91 9.13 -24.44 10.85
N LYS A 92 9.99 -24.26 11.86
CA LYS A 92 11.45 -24.43 11.75
C LYS A 92 11.88 -25.83 11.27
N ASN A 93 11.11 -26.86 11.60
CA ASN A 93 11.40 -28.24 11.23
C ASN A 93 11.29 -28.53 9.73
N HIS A 94 10.76 -27.60 8.92
CA HIS A 94 10.65 -27.74 7.45
C HIS A 94 11.77 -27.02 6.68
N GLU A 95 12.80 -26.52 7.37
CA GLU A 95 13.90 -25.79 6.74
C GLU A 95 14.67 -26.65 5.72
N ARG A 96 14.94 -27.91 6.07
CA ARG A 96 15.74 -28.80 5.24
C ARG A 96 15.03 -29.12 3.92
N GLU A 97 13.75 -29.44 4.02
CA GLU A 97 12.85 -29.71 2.89
C GLU A 97 12.76 -28.49 1.98
N LEU A 98 12.59 -27.28 2.56
CA LEU A 98 12.58 -26.05 1.78
C LEU A 98 13.87 -25.89 0.96
N ILE A 99 15.03 -25.99 1.60
CA ILE A 99 16.33 -25.77 0.94
C ILE A 99 16.57 -26.82 -0.15
N ALA A 100 16.22 -28.08 0.11
CA ALA A 100 16.42 -29.16 -0.85
C ALA A 100 15.52 -29.03 -2.09
N ASN A 101 14.28 -28.54 -1.92
CA ASN A 101 13.25 -28.59 -2.97
C ASN A 101 12.95 -27.24 -3.62
N LEU A 102 13.48 -26.12 -3.10
CA LEU A 102 13.28 -24.80 -3.69
C LEU A 102 14.26 -24.59 -4.86
N THR A 103 13.80 -24.85 -6.08
CA THR A 103 14.65 -24.87 -7.29
C THR A 103 14.45 -23.69 -8.25
N THR A 104 13.58 -22.74 -7.94
CA THR A 104 13.28 -21.63 -8.87
C THR A 104 14.20 -20.43 -8.66
N GLU A 105 14.73 -19.90 -9.76
CA GLU A 105 15.55 -18.67 -9.77
C GLU A 105 14.76 -17.39 -9.47
N LYS A 106 13.42 -17.45 -9.53
CA LYS A 106 12.55 -16.29 -9.22
C LYS A 106 12.45 -16.00 -7.72
N ILE A 107 13.04 -16.84 -6.87
CA ILE A 107 13.00 -16.73 -5.42
C ILE A 107 14.43 -16.81 -4.89
N GLU A 108 14.82 -15.81 -4.11
CA GLU A 108 16.12 -15.75 -3.46
C GLU A 108 15.90 -15.56 -1.95
N ILE A 109 16.49 -16.44 -1.14
CA ILE A 109 16.49 -16.31 0.33
C ILE A 109 17.68 -15.42 0.72
N LEU A 110 17.40 -14.19 1.14
CA LEU A 110 18.42 -13.20 1.50
C LEU A 110 18.90 -13.35 2.94
N GLU A 111 18.00 -13.74 3.85
CA GLU A 111 18.30 -13.84 5.27
C GLU A 111 17.40 -14.89 5.93
N LYS A 112 17.94 -15.54 6.96
CA LYS A 112 17.21 -16.44 7.85
C LYS A 112 17.29 -15.94 9.29
N LYS A 113 16.13 -15.87 9.94
CA LYS A 113 15.97 -15.53 11.35
C LYS A 113 14.94 -16.47 11.97
N TYR A 114 14.63 -16.25 13.25
CA TYR A 114 13.66 -17.05 13.97
C TYR A 114 12.68 -16.18 14.75
N SER A 115 11.55 -16.79 15.11
CA SER A 115 10.54 -16.16 15.96
C SER A 115 9.81 -17.22 16.77
N LYS A 116 9.30 -16.81 17.94
CA LYS A 116 8.38 -17.64 18.74
C LYS A 116 7.04 -17.84 18.03
N PHE A 117 6.59 -16.87 17.24
CA PHE A 117 5.30 -16.88 16.57
C PHE A 117 5.45 -16.71 15.05
N PRO A 118 4.56 -17.30 14.24
CA PRO A 118 4.51 -17.04 12.81
C PRO A 118 4.08 -15.59 12.53
N ILE A 119 4.45 -15.09 11.35
CA ILE A 119 4.02 -13.78 10.87
C ILE A 119 2.54 -13.84 10.53
N LYS A 120 1.79 -12.83 10.97
CA LYS A 120 0.36 -12.67 10.68
C LYS A 120 0.12 -11.47 9.76
N ILE A 121 -1.02 -11.50 9.06
CA ILE A 121 -1.49 -10.39 8.23
C ILE A 121 -1.52 -9.10 9.04
N GLY A 122 -0.99 -8.02 8.47
CA GLY A 122 -0.88 -6.70 9.08
C GLY A 122 0.36 -6.51 9.95
N GLN A 123 1.20 -7.53 10.18
CA GLN A 123 2.42 -7.41 11.01
C GLN A 123 3.62 -6.83 10.24
N LEU A 124 3.41 -5.72 9.54
CA LEU A 124 4.47 -4.91 8.93
C LEU A 124 4.34 -3.45 9.38
N LYS A 125 5.47 -2.76 9.49
CA LYS A 125 5.48 -1.31 9.74
C LYS A 125 5.16 -0.52 8.47
N GLY A 126 5.59 -1.03 7.32
CA GLY A 126 5.39 -0.39 6.02
C GLY A 126 6.24 -1.04 4.94
N ASN A 127 6.37 -0.34 3.81
CA ASN A 127 7.21 -0.78 2.71
C ASN A 127 8.12 0.38 2.29
N LYS A 128 9.37 0.06 1.99
CA LYS A 128 10.33 0.95 1.34
C LYS A 128 10.24 0.73 -0.16
N PHE A 129 10.01 1.79 -0.91
CA PHE A 129 9.93 1.74 -2.37
C PHE A 129 11.21 2.31 -2.97
N ALA A 130 11.69 1.69 -4.05
CA ALA A 130 12.59 2.33 -5.00
C ALA A 130 11.96 2.22 -6.38
N ILE A 131 11.82 3.35 -7.05
CA ILE A 131 11.15 3.47 -8.34
C ILE A 131 12.11 4.12 -9.31
N ILE A 132 12.29 3.50 -10.48
CA ILE A 132 13.11 4.04 -11.56
C ILE A 132 12.19 4.75 -12.55
N LEU A 133 12.49 6.02 -12.80
CA LEU A 133 11.83 6.85 -13.81
C LEU A 133 12.75 6.95 -15.03
N HIS A 134 12.21 6.77 -16.22
CA HIS A 134 12.93 6.90 -17.49
C HIS A 134 12.59 8.22 -18.17
N ASP A 135 13.35 8.56 -19.23
CA ASP A 135 13.14 9.76 -20.06
C ASP A 135 13.05 11.07 -19.25
N VAL A 136 13.90 11.17 -18.22
CA VAL A 136 13.95 12.33 -17.32
C VAL A 136 15.04 13.29 -17.80
N SER A 137 14.64 14.48 -18.27
CA SER A 137 15.58 15.56 -18.61
C SER A 137 16.30 16.10 -17.36
N LEU A 138 17.38 16.86 -17.53
CA LEU A 138 18.08 17.49 -16.41
C LEU A 138 17.18 18.47 -15.64
N GLU A 139 16.35 19.22 -16.35
CA GLU A 139 15.36 20.14 -15.77
C GLU A 139 14.27 19.38 -15.00
N ALA A 140 13.76 18.28 -15.58
CA ALA A 140 12.79 17.42 -14.92
C ALA A 140 13.38 16.80 -13.64
N SER A 141 14.63 16.33 -13.69
CA SER A 141 15.34 15.77 -12.54
C SER A 141 15.45 16.76 -11.37
N LYS A 142 15.80 18.02 -11.65
CA LYS A 142 15.85 19.09 -10.64
C LYS A 142 14.48 19.32 -9.99
N LYS A 143 13.43 19.47 -10.80
CA LYS A 143 12.06 19.64 -10.30
C LYS A 143 11.58 18.45 -9.45
N ILE A 144 11.89 17.22 -9.87
CA ILE A 144 11.54 16.01 -9.11
C ILE A 144 12.20 16.05 -7.73
N LYS A 145 13.48 16.42 -7.65
CA LYS A 145 14.20 16.54 -6.37
C LYS A 145 13.60 17.61 -5.46
N GLU A 146 13.27 18.77 -6.01
CA GLU A 146 12.63 19.86 -5.27
C GLU A 146 11.27 19.42 -4.70
N VAL A 147 10.42 18.80 -5.53
CA VAL A 147 9.10 18.30 -5.09
C VAL A 147 9.26 17.16 -4.07
N ALA A 148 10.20 16.25 -4.28
CA ALA A 148 10.48 15.16 -3.35
C ALA A 148 10.94 15.68 -1.97
N GLN A 149 11.74 16.75 -1.94
CA GLN A 149 12.12 17.41 -0.69
C GLN A 149 10.90 18.01 0.02
N GLN A 150 10.03 18.72 -0.71
CA GLN A 150 8.79 19.25 -0.14
C GLN A 150 7.88 18.16 0.43
N MET A 151 7.78 17.02 -0.26
CA MET A 151 7.04 15.84 0.20
C MET A 151 7.67 15.21 1.45
N ALA A 152 9.00 15.21 1.56
CA ALA A 152 9.69 14.68 2.74
C ALA A 152 9.45 15.57 3.98
N GLU A 153 9.43 16.89 3.80
CA GLU A 153 9.22 17.86 4.88
C GLU A 153 7.75 17.96 5.30
N HIS A 154 6.81 17.96 4.34
CA HIS A 154 5.40 18.29 4.59
C HIS A 154 4.45 17.09 4.43
N GLY A 155 4.96 15.94 4.00
CA GLY A 155 4.19 14.71 3.79
C GLY A 155 3.53 14.63 2.42
N ILE A 156 2.49 13.82 2.27
CA ILE A 156 1.62 13.80 1.08
C ILE A 156 0.18 13.52 1.50
N PRO A 157 -0.83 13.99 0.75
CA PRO A 157 -2.20 13.56 0.94
C PRO A 157 -2.32 12.05 0.71
N ASN A 158 -2.77 11.32 1.74
CA ASN A 158 -2.85 9.87 1.75
C ASN A 158 -4.09 9.33 1.03
N TYR A 159 -4.26 9.66 -0.26
CA TYR A 159 -5.41 9.17 -1.04
C TYR A 159 -5.37 7.65 -1.23
N TYR A 160 -6.56 7.03 -1.21
CA TYR A 160 -6.72 5.70 -1.77
C TYR A 160 -6.53 5.72 -3.30
N GLY A 161 -5.69 4.83 -3.81
CA GLY A 161 -5.42 4.67 -5.25
C GLY A 161 -6.58 4.03 -6.02
N TYR A 162 -6.51 4.06 -7.36
CA TYR A 162 -7.58 3.54 -8.23
C TYR A 162 -7.85 2.04 -8.00
N GLN A 163 -6.82 1.27 -7.67
CA GLN A 163 -6.92 -0.16 -7.35
C GLN A 163 -7.89 -0.46 -6.20
N ARG A 164 -8.12 0.52 -5.30
CA ARG A 164 -9.08 0.38 -4.19
C ARG A 164 -10.54 0.31 -4.67
N PHE A 165 -10.82 0.82 -5.87
CA PHE A 165 -12.17 0.95 -6.43
C PHE A 165 -12.47 -0.07 -7.53
N GLY A 166 -11.58 -1.06 -7.71
CA GLY A 166 -11.72 -2.09 -8.75
C GLY A 166 -11.42 -1.58 -10.16
N GLU A 167 -11.32 -2.51 -11.11
CA GLU A 167 -11.05 -2.19 -12.53
C GLU A 167 -12.17 -1.37 -13.16
N ASP A 168 -13.42 -1.56 -12.71
CA ASP A 168 -14.59 -0.87 -13.25
C ASP A 168 -14.79 0.55 -12.70
N SER A 169 -14.06 0.92 -11.64
CA SER A 169 -14.27 2.16 -10.86
C SER A 169 -15.71 2.36 -10.39
N LYS A 170 -16.54 1.31 -10.38
CA LYS A 170 -17.96 1.33 -9.97
C LYS A 170 -18.19 0.56 -8.67
N SER A 171 -17.18 -0.11 -8.15
CA SER A 171 -17.26 -0.83 -6.87
C SER A 171 -17.75 0.06 -5.72
N PHE A 172 -17.46 1.37 -5.74
CA PHE A 172 -17.95 2.29 -4.71
C PHE A 172 -19.45 2.60 -4.84
N GLU A 173 -20.04 2.55 -6.04
CA GLU A 173 -21.47 2.79 -6.28
C GLU A 173 -22.28 1.62 -5.71
N GLN A 174 -21.85 0.39 -5.97
CA GLN A 174 -22.43 -0.81 -5.35
C GLN A 174 -22.27 -0.77 -3.83
N GLY A 175 -21.10 -0.35 -3.35
CA GLY A 175 -20.84 -0.15 -1.92
C GLY A 175 -21.78 0.86 -1.27
N ARG A 176 -22.07 1.97 -1.95
CA ARG A 176 -23.03 2.99 -1.51
C ARG A 176 -24.43 2.40 -1.35
N ASP A 177 -24.92 1.71 -2.39
CA ASP A 177 -26.28 1.16 -2.39
C ASP A 177 -26.45 0.10 -1.29
N ILE A 178 -25.42 -0.74 -1.06
CA ILE A 178 -25.39 -1.69 0.05
C ILE A 178 -25.40 -0.96 1.39
N ALA A 179 -24.54 0.04 1.58
CA ALA A 179 -24.40 0.77 2.85
C ALA A 179 -25.72 1.46 3.26
N HIS A 180 -26.47 2.00 2.30
CA HIS A 180 -27.75 2.68 2.55
C HIS A 180 -28.97 1.75 2.53
N SER A 181 -28.79 0.46 2.23
CA SER A 181 -29.90 -0.49 2.16
C SER A 181 -30.54 -0.84 3.52
N GLY A 182 -29.90 -0.46 4.63
CA GLY A 182 -30.31 -0.83 5.99
C GLY A 182 -30.11 -2.32 6.32
N LYS A 183 -29.54 -3.12 5.40
CA LYS A 183 -29.33 -4.56 5.59
C LYS A 183 -27.98 -4.83 6.26
N LYS A 184 -27.93 -5.88 7.09
CA LYS A 184 -26.66 -6.40 7.62
C LYS A 184 -25.79 -6.96 6.48
N LEU A 185 -24.50 -6.68 6.53
CA LEU A 185 -23.50 -7.22 5.61
C LEU A 185 -23.32 -8.72 5.85
N LYS A 186 -23.54 -9.54 4.82
CA LYS A 186 -23.58 -11.00 4.89
C LYS A 186 -22.27 -11.66 4.51
N GLY A 187 -21.36 -10.98 3.79
CA GLY A 187 -20.15 -11.61 3.25
C GLY A 187 -18.95 -10.69 3.03
N ALA A 188 -17.79 -11.31 2.78
CA ALA A 188 -16.53 -10.60 2.54
C ALA A 188 -16.60 -9.65 1.32
N LYS A 189 -17.32 -10.05 0.26
CA LYS A 189 -17.54 -9.22 -0.93
C LYS A 189 -18.29 -7.93 -0.61
N GLU A 190 -19.39 -8.02 0.16
CA GLU A 190 -20.17 -6.83 0.55
C GLU A 190 -19.33 -5.90 1.44
N LYS A 191 -18.58 -6.47 2.39
CA LYS A 191 -17.65 -5.68 3.22
C LYS A 191 -16.59 -4.95 2.38
N LEU A 192 -16.05 -5.61 1.36
CA LEU A 192 -15.09 -5.00 0.44
C LEU A 192 -15.71 -3.84 -0.35
N LEU A 193 -16.92 -4.03 -0.90
CA LEU A 193 -17.64 -2.99 -1.65
C LEU A 193 -17.97 -1.77 -0.77
N VAL A 194 -18.48 -2.00 0.44
CA VAL A 194 -18.73 -0.92 1.41
C VAL A 194 -17.42 -0.22 1.79
N SER A 195 -16.33 -0.96 1.94
CA SER A 195 -15.02 -0.36 2.20
C SER A 195 -14.51 0.49 1.03
N ALA A 196 -14.80 0.11 -0.22
CA ALA A 196 -14.52 0.95 -1.38
C ALA A 196 -15.34 2.26 -1.34
N TYR A 197 -16.61 2.21 -0.92
CA TYR A 197 -17.41 3.42 -0.72
C TYR A 197 -16.86 4.32 0.40
N GLN A 198 -16.42 3.75 1.52
CA GLN A 198 -15.76 4.53 2.58
C GLN A 198 -14.48 5.21 2.07
N SER A 199 -13.64 4.48 1.31
CA SER A 199 -12.44 5.04 0.68
C SER A 199 -12.77 6.19 -0.29
N TYR A 200 -13.92 6.11 -0.98
CA TYR A 200 -14.39 7.16 -1.89
C TYR A 200 -14.74 8.43 -1.11
N LEU A 201 -15.53 8.30 -0.05
CA LEU A 201 -15.90 9.42 0.82
C LEU A 201 -14.67 10.06 1.46
N TYR A 202 -13.73 9.24 1.94
CA TYR A 202 -12.47 9.71 2.51
C TYR A 202 -11.66 10.53 1.50
N ASN A 203 -11.53 10.05 0.26
CA ASN A 203 -10.79 10.80 -0.76
C ASN A 203 -11.46 12.14 -1.10
N ASN A 204 -12.79 12.21 -1.13
CA ASN A 204 -13.50 13.47 -1.36
C ASN A 204 -13.31 14.46 -0.21
N TRP A 205 -13.39 13.97 1.03
CA TRP A 205 -13.08 14.78 2.23
C TRP A 205 -11.64 15.28 2.19
N LEU A 206 -10.68 14.40 1.92
CA LEU A 206 -9.25 14.74 1.86
C LEU A 206 -8.98 15.79 0.77
N SER A 207 -9.59 15.65 -0.41
CA SER A 207 -9.47 16.62 -1.50
C SER A 207 -9.97 18.00 -1.06
N SER A 208 -11.12 18.06 -0.40
CA SER A 208 -11.67 19.31 0.15
C SER A 208 -10.77 19.91 1.22
N ARG A 209 -10.22 19.08 2.12
CA ARG A 209 -9.29 19.52 3.17
C ARG A 209 -8.02 20.13 2.58
N VAL A 210 -7.40 19.46 1.60
CA VAL A 210 -6.20 19.94 0.92
C VAL A 210 -6.47 21.28 0.23
N HIS A 211 -7.61 21.42 -0.44
CA HIS A 211 -8.01 22.68 -1.07
C HIS A 211 -8.12 23.83 -0.06
N ILE A 212 -8.81 23.61 1.07
CA ILE A 212 -8.96 24.62 2.12
C ILE A 212 -7.59 25.00 2.69
N SER A 213 -6.77 24.01 3.05
CA SER A 213 -5.42 24.26 3.59
C SER A 213 -4.55 25.06 2.62
N SER A 214 -4.59 24.74 1.32
CA SER A 214 -3.85 25.48 0.29
C SER A 214 -4.34 26.92 0.11
N THR A 215 -5.63 27.18 0.34
CA THR A 215 -6.22 28.52 0.23
C THR A 215 -5.85 29.38 1.43
N VAL A 216 -5.96 28.82 2.64
CA VAL A 216 -5.58 29.51 3.89
C VAL A 216 -4.09 29.82 3.96
N GLN A 217 -3.22 29.01 3.35
CA GLN A 217 -1.78 29.32 3.28
C GLN A 217 -1.45 30.45 2.30
N LYS A 218 -2.28 30.66 1.26
CA LYS A 218 -2.03 31.67 0.22
C LYS A 218 -2.63 33.04 0.54
N ASN A 219 -3.69 33.05 1.35
CA ASN A 219 -4.44 34.25 1.70
C ASN A 219 -4.34 34.55 3.20
N SER A 220 -4.72 35.76 3.63
CA SER A 220 -4.81 36.06 5.07
C SER A 220 -5.91 35.22 5.74
N VAL A 221 -5.79 35.00 7.05
CA VAL A 221 -6.75 34.22 7.87
C VAL A 221 -8.20 34.72 7.73
N GLU A 222 -8.38 36.00 7.37
CA GLU A 222 -9.68 36.66 7.20
C GLU A 222 -10.44 36.19 5.94
N GLU A 223 -9.77 35.88 4.83
CA GLU A 223 -10.44 35.30 3.64
C GLU A 223 -10.73 33.80 3.81
N GLY A 224 -9.90 33.09 4.59
CA GLY A 224 -10.18 31.71 4.99
C GLY A 224 -11.45 31.56 5.84
N ALA A 225 -11.85 32.62 6.54
CA ALA A 225 -13.04 32.64 7.39
C ALA A 225 -14.36 32.71 6.59
N THR A 226 -14.36 33.18 5.34
CA THR A 226 -15.55 33.17 4.48
C THR A 226 -15.92 31.74 4.02
N LEU A 227 -14.98 30.79 4.12
CA LEU A 227 -15.17 29.35 3.91
C LEU A 227 -15.67 28.59 5.17
N ARG A 228 -16.07 29.32 6.24
CA ARG A 228 -16.45 28.79 7.57
C ARG A 228 -17.42 27.59 7.55
N GLY A 229 -18.32 27.48 6.58
CA GLY A 229 -19.24 26.34 6.44
C GLY A 229 -18.52 25.00 6.20
N LEU A 230 -17.40 25.00 5.48
CA LEU A 230 -16.61 23.79 5.17
C LEU A 230 -15.65 23.41 6.32
N LEU A 231 -15.15 24.40 7.08
CA LEU A 231 -14.23 24.15 8.18
C LEU A 231 -14.93 23.45 9.36
N TYR A 232 -16.15 23.85 9.70
CA TYR A 232 -16.96 23.22 10.75
C TYR A 232 -17.33 21.77 10.42
N LEU A 233 -17.68 21.48 9.16
CA LEU A 233 -17.99 20.12 8.69
C LEU A 233 -16.76 19.19 8.82
N THR A 234 -15.57 19.73 8.55
CA THR A 234 -14.31 18.98 8.57
C THR A 234 -13.88 18.60 9.99
N ILE A 235 -14.07 19.49 10.97
CA ILE A 235 -13.81 19.19 12.39
C ILE A 235 -14.81 18.15 12.89
N LEU A 236 -16.12 18.31 12.62
CA LEU A 236 -17.14 17.35 13.05
C LEU A 236 -16.92 15.93 12.50
N MET A 237 -16.44 15.78 11.26
CA MET A 237 -16.12 14.47 10.69
C MET A 237 -14.88 13.80 11.31
N SER A 238 -13.87 14.56 11.79
CA SER A 238 -12.70 13.96 12.44
C SER A 238 -13.04 13.39 13.82
N TRP A 239 -13.99 14.00 14.54
CA TRP A 239 -14.47 13.51 15.84
C TRP A 239 -15.30 12.22 15.74
N SER A 240 -15.89 11.93 14.58
CA SER A 240 -16.75 10.75 14.39
C SER A 240 -16.04 9.52 13.81
N MET A 241 -14.75 9.62 13.46
CA MET A 241 -13.97 8.55 12.79
C MET A 241 -12.94 7.85 13.69
N TYR A 242 -12.89 8.15 14.99
CA TYR A 242 -12.05 7.44 15.97
C TYR A 242 -12.86 6.47 16.82
#